data_AF-A0A521ZUD9-F1
#
_entry.id   AF-A0A521ZUD9-F1
#
_cell.length_a   1.000
_cell.length_b   1.000
_cell.length_c   1.000
_cell.angle_alpha   90.00
_cell.angle_beta   90.00
_cell.angle_gamma   90.00
#
_symmetry.space_group_name_H-M   'P 1'
#
loop_
_entity.id
_entity.type
_entity.pdbx_description
1 polymer ?
#
loop_
_entity_poly.entity_id
_entity_poly.type
_entity_poly.pdbx_seq_one_letter_code
_entity_poly.pdbx_strand_id
1 'polypeptide(L)'
;MASFEITPAFKGFATAQDFLNSAGTLHFKISKAAISTGGLVFRISDETFIFTLSFQNSSLVLQRNSTVSILTLDEFTDTAMLGIFVIWTFDKLVLYCLQDDKTKVTEVETVPCAPPASLLNWARRENLIPNIEYDTEESFRKKVCSCLQTIQTKIDETNGAITPFWNYQYSGSAIANRKPKKETEVQPIIQCLLSDQLLLSSIEIIPEYKTGVGTLDFIFVANIRNKGISKICAEFKNAHSKDLGHGLLHQLPKYMRNKGSTYGFYCVLNYKCEWFNKPALKGNADLALVLVKNQHTSSDPLQRNIRIIIYNLGKQKTASKR
;
A
#
# COMPACT_ATOMS: atom_id res chain seq x y z
N MET A 1 17.29 -7.94 4.71
CA MET A 1 16.69 -6.62 4.38
C MET A 1 16.88 -6.36 2.90
N ALA A 2 15.83 -5.90 2.20
CA ALA A 2 15.91 -5.59 0.78
C ALA A 2 16.85 -4.41 0.52
N SER A 3 17.70 -4.51 -0.51
CA SER A 3 18.65 -3.45 -0.88
C SER A 3 18.88 -3.39 -2.40
N PHE A 4 19.25 -2.21 -2.86
CA PHE A 4 19.71 -1.95 -4.22
C PHE A 4 20.95 -1.06 -4.19
N GLU A 5 22.01 -1.55 -4.80
CA GLU A 5 23.27 -0.84 -4.96
C GLU A 5 23.60 -0.78 -6.45
N ILE A 6 23.93 0.42 -6.93
CA ILE A 6 24.41 0.63 -8.30
C ILE A 6 25.59 1.59 -8.27
N THR A 7 26.64 1.22 -8.98
CA THR A 7 27.89 1.98 -9.01
C THR A 7 27.65 3.36 -9.64
N PRO A 8 28.32 4.44 -9.17
CA PRO A 8 28.09 5.79 -9.67
C PRO A 8 28.16 5.95 -11.19
N ALA A 9 29.08 5.24 -11.86
CA ALA A 9 29.22 5.24 -13.32
C ALA A 9 27.97 4.72 -14.07
N PHE A 10 27.13 3.93 -13.39
CA PHE A 10 25.92 3.33 -13.92
C PHE A 10 24.64 3.95 -13.36
N LYS A 11 24.75 4.94 -12.46
CA LYS A 11 23.59 5.69 -11.96
C LYS A 11 22.91 6.41 -13.12
N GLY A 12 21.61 6.18 -13.28
CA GLY A 12 20.79 6.75 -14.37
C GLY A 12 20.63 5.83 -15.59
N PHE A 13 21.41 4.76 -15.72
CA PHE A 13 21.23 3.75 -16.77
C PHE A 13 20.18 2.69 -16.42
N ALA A 14 19.99 2.45 -15.12
CA ALA A 14 18.99 1.54 -14.59
C ALA A 14 18.51 2.04 -13.22
N THR A 15 17.27 1.69 -12.91
CA THR A 15 16.63 1.89 -11.61
C THR A 15 16.38 0.54 -10.97
N ALA A 16 16.10 0.52 -9.67
CA ALA A 16 15.68 -0.71 -8.99
C ALA A 16 14.49 -1.38 -9.68
N GLN A 17 13.57 -0.58 -10.25
CA GLN A 17 12.34 -1.07 -10.89
C GLN A 17 12.62 -1.92 -12.13
N ASP A 18 13.69 -1.62 -12.87
CA ASP A 18 14.07 -2.38 -14.07
C ASP A 18 14.34 -3.84 -13.72
N PHE A 19 14.95 -4.10 -12.57
CA PHE A 19 15.34 -5.44 -12.09
C PHE A 19 14.20 -6.21 -11.38
N LEU A 20 13.01 -5.62 -11.28
CA LEU A 20 11.86 -6.23 -10.63
C LEU A 20 10.90 -6.95 -11.59
N ASN A 21 11.20 -6.92 -12.88
CA ASN A 21 10.50 -7.73 -13.87
C ASN A 21 11.19 -9.10 -13.99
N SER A 22 10.39 -10.16 -14.17
CA SER A 22 10.90 -11.51 -14.42
C SER A 22 11.71 -11.62 -15.72
N ALA A 23 11.61 -10.64 -16.60
CA ALA A 23 12.42 -10.53 -17.80
C ALA A 23 12.79 -9.07 -18.08
N GLY A 24 13.94 -8.85 -18.72
CA GLY A 24 14.39 -7.53 -19.10
C GLY A 24 15.74 -7.55 -19.80
N THR A 25 16.13 -6.37 -20.30
CA THR A 25 17.40 -6.13 -20.97
C THR A 25 18.00 -4.84 -20.46
N LEU A 26 19.25 -4.90 -20.01
CA LEU A 26 20.08 -3.73 -19.73
C LEU A 26 21.18 -3.65 -20.79
N HIS A 27 21.38 -2.47 -21.37
CA HIS A 27 22.42 -2.22 -22.36
C HIS A 27 23.26 -1.01 -21.99
N PHE A 28 24.58 -1.14 -22.13
CA PHE A 28 25.52 -0.04 -21.95
C PHE A 28 26.79 -0.26 -22.77
N LYS A 29 27.54 0.83 -22.99
CA LYS A 29 28.85 0.79 -23.64
C LYS A 29 29.94 1.06 -22.60
N ILE A 30 31.02 0.29 -22.64
CA ILE A 30 32.15 0.43 -21.70
C ILE A 30 33.47 0.10 -22.39
N SER A 31 34.57 0.72 -21.98
CA SER A 31 35.90 0.34 -22.46
C SER A 31 36.39 -0.93 -21.75
N LYS A 32 37.14 -1.77 -22.47
CA LYS A 32 37.71 -3.01 -21.88
C LYS A 32 38.59 -2.71 -20.66
N ALA A 33 39.36 -1.62 -20.69
CA ALA A 33 40.17 -1.17 -19.57
C ALA A 33 39.36 -0.95 -18.27
N ALA A 34 38.14 -0.41 -18.37
CA ALA A 34 37.25 -0.20 -17.21
C ALA A 34 36.64 -1.51 -16.68
N ILE A 35 36.61 -2.57 -17.49
CA ILE A 35 36.22 -3.91 -17.02
C ILE A 35 37.38 -4.56 -16.27
N SER A 36 38.61 -4.38 -16.75
CA SER A 36 39.82 -4.94 -16.12
C SER A 36 40.10 -4.39 -14.72
N THR A 37 39.65 -3.17 -14.41
CA THR A 37 39.72 -2.63 -13.03
C THR A 37 38.82 -3.37 -12.04
N GLY A 38 37.89 -4.19 -12.55
CA GLY A 38 36.93 -4.92 -11.74
C GLY A 38 35.88 -4.01 -11.07
N GLY A 39 34.97 -4.65 -10.35
CA GLY A 39 34.02 -3.94 -9.49
C GLY A 39 32.57 -4.36 -9.68
N LEU A 40 31.71 -3.91 -8.77
CA LEU A 40 30.28 -4.10 -8.86
C LEU A 40 29.70 -3.17 -9.93
N VAL A 41 28.76 -3.65 -10.73
CA VAL A 41 27.91 -2.79 -11.59
C VAL A 41 26.62 -2.50 -10.85
N PHE A 42 25.88 -3.55 -10.50
CA PHE A 42 24.70 -3.48 -9.65
C PHE A 42 24.56 -4.72 -8.78
N ARG A 43 23.85 -4.54 -7.66
CA ARG A 43 23.36 -5.60 -6.78
C ARG A 43 21.93 -5.26 -6.36
N ILE A 44 21.01 -6.20 -6.55
CA ILE A 44 19.70 -6.19 -5.89
C ILE A 44 19.60 -7.48 -5.07
N SER A 45 19.18 -7.36 -3.80
CA SER A 45 19.12 -8.50 -2.91
C SER A 45 18.06 -8.38 -1.84
N ASP A 46 17.57 -9.53 -1.38
CA ASP A 46 16.91 -9.70 -0.09
C ASP A 46 17.36 -11.00 0.60
N GLU A 47 16.58 -11.50 1.55
CA GLU A 47 16.92 -12.73 2.30
C GLU A 47 16.93 -14.01 1.46
N THR A 48 16.23 -14.01 0.32
CA THR A 48 15.99 -15.19 -0.52
C THR A 48 16.43 -15.01 -1.97
N PHE A 49 16.78 -13.79 -2.36
CA PHE A 49 17.08 -13.43 -3.73
C PHE A 49 18.36 -12.61 -3.82
N ILE A 50 19.20 -12.93 -4.79
CA ILE A 50 20.34 -12.09 -5.18
C ILE A 50 20.39 -12.01 -6.70
N PHE A 51 20.52 -10.80 -7.23
CA PHE A 51 20.79 -10.57 -8.64
C PHE A 51 21.87 -9.50 -8.79
N THR A 52 22.97 -9.87 -9.43
CA THR A 52 24.21 -9.11 -9.41
C THR A 52 24.92 -9.15 -10.74
N LEU A 53 25.45 -8.01 -11.15
CA LEU A 53 26.41 -7.91 -12.24
C LEU A 53 27.71 -7.28 -11.73
N SER A 54 28.84 -7.90 -12.05
CA SER A 54 30.15 -7.39 -11.68
C SER A 54 31.19 -7.67 -12.77
N PHE A 55 32.27 -6.90 -12.74
CA PHE A 55 33.47 -7.14 -13.53
C PHE A 55 34.50 -7.85 -12.65
N GLN A 56 35.02 -8.98 -13.12
CA GLN A 56 36.02 -9.78 -12.41
C GLN A 56 37.00 -10.37 -13.42
N ASN A 57 38.30 -10.13 -13.25
CA ASN A 57 39.36 -10.74 -14.06
C ASN A 57 39.07 -10.68 -15.57
N SER A 58 38.83 -9.47 -16.11
CA SER A 58 38.50 -9.25 -17.53
C SER A 58 37.24 -9.99 -18.03
N SER A 59 36.33 -10.35 -17.11
CA SER A 59 35.08 -11.04 -17.41
C SER A 59 33.88 -10.31 -16.84
N LEU A 60 32.75 -10.46 -17.51
CA LEU A 60 31.43 -10.09 -17.00
C LEU A 60 30.87 -11.26 -16.21
N VAL A 61 30.49 -11.01 -14.95
CA VAL A 61 29.92 -12.02 -14.07
C VAL A 61 28.51 -11.58 -13.67
N LEU A 62 27.52 -12.30 -14.20
CA LEU A 62 26.10 -12.11 -13.91
C LEU A 62 25.60 -13.26 -13.06
N GLN A 63 25.09 -12.97 -11.87
CA GLN A 63 24.61 -13.98 -10.93
C GLN A 63 23.14 -13.74 -10.63
N ARG A 64 22.34 -14.81 -10.64
CA ARG A 64 21.00 -14.87 -10.04
C ARG A 64 20.95 -16.06 -9.09
N ASN A 65 20.77 -15.78 -7.80
CA ASN A 65 20.80 -16.78 -6.73
C ASN A 65 22.08 -17.60 -6.78
N SER A 66 21.97 -18.93 -6.87
CA SER A 66 23.11 -19.84 -6.98
C SER A 66 23.66 -19.98 -8.41
N THR A 67 22.99 -19.44 -9.43
CA THR A 67 23.43 -19.56 -10.82
C THR A 67 24.27 -18.37 -11.25
N VAL A 68 25.38 -18.64 -11.93
CA VAL A 68 26.34 -17.64 -12.41
C VAL A 68 26.59 -17.83 -13.89
N SER A 69 26.52 -16.75 -14.67
CA SER A 69 26.91 -16.65 -16.07
C SER A 69 28.19 -15.81 -16.18
N ILE A 70 29.19 -16.32 -16.88
CA ILE A 70 30.50 -15.67 -17.03
C ILE A 70 30.80 -15.49 -18.51
N LEU A 71 31.04 -14.25 -18.94
CA LEU A 71 31.50 -13.93 -20.29
C LEU A 71 32.94 -13.41 -20.21
N THR A 72 33.91 -14.19 -20.70
CA THR A 72 35.32 -13.75 -20.77
C THR A 72 35.54 -12.86 -21.99
N LEU A 73 36.40 -11.85 -21.86
CA LEU A 73 36.59 -10.83 -22.91
C LEU A 73 37.97 -10.86 -23.57
N ASP A 74 38.67 -12.00 -23.50
CA ASP A 74 40.07 -12.14 -23.94
C ASP A 74 40.26 -11.86 -25.45
N GLU A 75 39.24 -12.13 -26.26
CA GLU A 75 39.25 -12.01 -27.73
C GLU A 75 39.00 -10.59 -28.27
N PHE A 76 38.59 -9.67 -27.39
CA PHE A 76 38.29 -8.28 -27.70
C PHE A 76 39.52 -7.39 -27.54
N THR A 77 39.66 -6.35 -28.35
CA THR A 77 40.82 -5.45 -28.28
C THR A 77 40.64 -4.40 -27.19
N ASP A 78 41.74 -3.95 -26.58
CA ASP A 78 41.69 -3.01 -25.44
C ASP A 78 41.32 -1.57 -25.83
N THR A 79 41.38 -1.25 -27.13
CA THR A 79 41.30 0.12 -27.65
C THR A 79 39.90 0.59 -28.01
N ALA A 80 38.90 -0.29 -28.15
CA ALA A 80 37.53 0.10 -28.53
C ALA A 80 36.51 -0.04 -27.40
N MET A 81 35.37 0.60 -27.60
CA MET A 81 34.21 0.48 -26.72
C MET A 81 33.46 -0.82 -27.00
N LEU A 82 33.15 -1.56 -25.94
CA LEU A 82 32.34 -2.77 -25.98
C LEU A 82 30.88 -2.42 -25.73
N GLY A 83 29.98 -2.93 -26.57
CA GLY A 83 28.54 -2.91 -26.34
C GLY A 83 28.13 -4.13 -25.53
N ILE A 84 27.66 -3.93 -24.31
CA ILE A 84 27.27 -5.01 -23.39
C ILE A 84 25.74 -5.05 -23.28
N PHE A 85 25.17 -6.24 -23.45
CA PHE A 85 23.76 -6.51 -23.17
C PHE A 85 23.67 -7.58 -22.09
N VAL A 86 22.84 -7.29 -21.10
CA VAL A 86 22.56 -8.14 -19.95
C VAL A 86 21.08 -8.43 -20.03
N ILE A 87 20.74 -9.66 -20.40
CA ILE A 87 19.36 -10.07 -20.62
C ILE A 87 19.02 -11.14 -19.59
N TRP A 88 17.83 -11.04 -19.01
CA TRP A 88 17.29 -12.09 -18.17
C TRP A 88 15.86 -12.40 -18.58
N THR A 89 15.49 -13.65 -18.42
CA THR A 89 14.10 -14.12 -18.51
C THR A 89 13.75 -14.83 -17.21
N PHE A 90 12.52 -15.34 -17.13
CA PHE A 90 12.04 -16.04 -15.94
C PHE A 90 12.97 -17.19 -15.55
N ASP A 91 13.61 -17.83 -16.50
CA ASP A 91 14.38 -19.07 -16.37
C ASP A 91 15.79 -18.99 -16.98
N LYS A 92 16.23 -17.86 -17.54
CA LYS A 92 17.56 -17.74 -18.17
C LYS A 92 18.28 -16.44 -17.85
N LEU A 93 19.60 -16.50 -17.96
CA LEU A 93 20.51 -15.37 -17.96
C LEU A 93 21.37 -15.39 -19.22
N VAL A 94 21.46 -14.25 -19.91
CA VAL A 94 22.28 -14.09 -21.12
C VAL A 94 23.15 -12.84 -20.97
N LEU A 95 24.44 -13.02 -21.26
CA LEU A 95 25.38 -11.92 -21.43
C LEU A 95 25.82 -11.89 -22.89
N TYR A 96 25.79 -10.71 -23.47
CA TYR A 96 26.16 -10.47 -24.86
C TYR A 96 27.17 -9.32 -24.92
N CYS A 97 28.25 -9.50 -25.67
CA CYS A 97 29.27 -8.48 -25.90
C CYS A 97 29.48 -8.30 -27.40
N LEU A 98 29.49 -7.04 -27.82
CA LEU A 98 29.68 -6.60 -29.20
C LEU A 98 30.89 -5.67 -29.31
N GLN A 99 31.72 -5.90 -30.31
CA GLN A 99 32.77 -5.00 -30.75
C GLN A 99 32.90 -5.09 -32.27
N ASP A 100 32.53 -4.02 -32.98
CA ASP A 100 32.49 -4.01 -34.45
C ASP A 100 31.69 -5.23 -34.98
N ASP A 101 32.33 -6.13 -35.72
CA ASP A 101 31.73 -7.37 -36.24
C ASP A 101 31.89 -8.59 -35.31
N LYS A 102 32.63 -8.44 -34.20
CA LYS A 102 32.85 -9.51 -33.22
C LYS A 102 31.73 -9.55 -32.20
N THR A 103 31.21 -10.75 -31.98
CA THR A 103 30.14 -11.02 -31.02
C THR A 103 30.54 -12.18 -30.13
N LYS A 104 30.31 -12.02 -28.82
CA LYS A 104 30.40 -13.12 -27.86
C LYS A 104 29.14 -13.19 -27.00
N VAL A 105 28.64 -14.41 -26.79
CA VAL A 105 27.46 -14.67 -25.98
C VAL A 105 27.73 -15.80 -25.01
N THR A 106 27.15 -15.67 -23.81
CA THR A 106 26.98 -16.79 -22.89
C THR A 106 25.53 -16.81 -22.43
N GLU A 107 24.96 -18.00 -22.34
CA GLU A 107 23.61 -18.26 -21.87
C GLU A 107 23.65 -19.38 -20.84
N VAL A 108 22.91 -19.21 -19.76
CA VAL A 108 22.76 -20.23 -18.72
C VAL A 108 21.31 -20.30 -18.27
N GLU A 109 20.80 -21.52 -18.15
CA GLU A 109 19.49 -21.77 -17.56
C GLU A 109 19.57 -21.65 -16.04
N THR A 110 18.48 -21.16 -15.45
CA THR A 110 18.30 -20.98 -14.02
C THR A 110 17.01 -21.65 -13.60
N VAL A 111 16.86 -21.95 -12.32
CA VAL A 111 15.55 -22.25 -11.77
C VAL A 111 14.61 -21.06 -12.03
N PRO A 112 13.40 -21.28 -12.58
CA PRO A 112 12.45 -20.22 -12.83
C PRO A 112 12.23 -19.36 -11.58
N CYS A 113 12.53 -18.07 -11.68
CA CYS A 113 12.60 -17.18 -10.54
C CYS A 113 12.01 -15.81 -10.88
N ALA A 114 10.94 -15.45 -10.17
CA ALA A 114 10.45 -14.08 -10.13
C ALA A 114 11.12 -13.33 -8.97
N PRO A 115 11.30 -12.00 -9.06
CA PRO A 115 11.68 -11.20 -7.91
C PRO A 115 10.67 -11.38 -6.76
N PRO A 116 11.14 -11.59 -5.53
CA PRO A 116 10.27 -11.85 -4.39
C PRO A 116 9.40 -10.64 -4.06
N ALA A 117 8.23 -10.90 -3.47
CA ALA A 117 7.26 -9.86 -3.11
C ALA A 117 7.84 -8.78 -2.17
N SER A 118 8.79 -9.14 -1.31
CA SER A 118 9.57 -8.23 -0.46
C SER A 118 10.30 -7.16 -1.26
N LEU A 119 10.99 -7.53 -2.35
CA LEU A 119 11.69 -6.60 -3.23
C LEU A 119 10.71 -5.71 -4.01
N LEU A 120 9.61 -6.30 -4.50
CA LEU A 120 8.52 -5.55 -5.15
C LEU A 120 7.90 -4.50 -4.22
N ASN A 121 7.69 -4.86 -2.95
CA ASN A 121 7.13 -3.96 -1.94
C ASN A 121 8.13 -2.88 -1.52
N TRP A 122 9.42 -3.20 -1.40
CA TRP A 122 10.47 -2.22 -1.11
C TRP A 122 10.57 -1.15 -2.21
N ALA A 123 10.67 -1.53 -3.48
CA ALA A 123 10.77 -0.54 -4.56
C ALA A 123 9.50 0.30 -4.74
N ARG A 124 8.32 -0.27 -4.45
CA ARG A 124 7.07 0.51 -4.37
C ARG A 124 7.14 1.59 -3.29
N ARG A 125 7.76 1.31 -2.14
CA ARG A 125 7.96 2.30 -1.07
C ARG A 125 8.92 3.41 -1.50
N GLU A 126 10.04 3.06 -2.14
CA GLU A 126 11.01 4.04 -2.66
C GLU A 126 10.43 4.93 -3.76
N ASN A 127 9.57 4.40 -4.63
CA ASN A 127 9.01 5.13 -5.77
C ASN A 127 7.76 5.96 -5.45
N LEU A 128 6.97 5.58 -4.45
CA LEU A 128 5.63 6.17 -4.22
C LEU A 128 5.56 7.14 -3.04
N ILE A 129 6.54 7.14 -2.14
CA ILE A 129 6.37 7.77 -0.83
C ILE A 129 7.55 8.69 -0.53
N PRO A 130 7.38 10.04 -0.51
CA PRO A 130 8.35 10.89 0.19
C PRO A 130 8.42 10.39 1.64
N ASN A 131 9.62 10.13 2.15
CA ASN A 131 9.84 9.49 3.46
C ASN A 131 9.38 10.42 4.60
N ILE A 132 8.07 10.52 4.81
CA ILE A 132 7.45 11.30 5.88
C ILE A 132 7.41 10.39 7.09
N GLU A 133 8.46 10.48 7.91
CA GLU A 133 8.34 10.05 9.30
C GLU A 133 7.48 11.06 10.05
N TYR A 134 6.49 10.56 10.78
CA TYR A 134 5.72 11.41 11.68
C TYR A 134 6.54 11.70 12.94
N ASP A 135 6.59 12.95 13.36
CA ASP A 135 7.31 13.33 14.59
C ASP A 135 6.70 12.68 15.85
N THR A 136 5.39 12.42 15.86
CA THR A 136 4.66 11.85 17.02
C THR A 136 3.51 10.95 16.58
N GLU A 137 3.03 10.06 17.47
CA GLU A 137 1.78 9.32 17.20
C GLU A 137 0.56 10.22 17.07
N GLU A 138 0.56 11.38 17.73
CA GLU A 138 -0.54 12.34 17.63
C GLU A 138 -0.59 13.02 16.25
N SER A 139 0.56 13.32 15.62
CA SER A 139 0.58 13.83 14.25
C SER A 139 0.11 12.77 13.25
N PHE A 140 0.50 11.51 13.45
CA PHE A 140 -0.03 10.38 12.69
C PHE A 140 -1.54 10.23 12.86
N ARG A 141 -2.05 10.23 14.09
CA ARG A 141 -3.49 10.21 14.41
C ARG A 141 -4.25 11.36 13.75
N LYS A 142 -3.74 12.59 13.83
CA LYS A 142 -4.36 13.76 13.20
C LYS A 142 -4.46 13.58 11.70
N LYS A 143 -3.42 13.02 11.06
CA LYS A 143 -3.43 12.77 9.62
C LYS A 143 -4.44 11.69 9.21
N VAL A 144 -4.47 10.55 9.91
CA VAL A 144 -5.49 9.51 9.70
C VAL A 144 -6.90 10.07 9.89
N CYS A 145 -7.11 10.86 10.94
CA CYS A 145 -8.38 11.52 11.17
C CYS A 145 -8.79 12.44 10.01
N SER A 146 -7.86 13.27 9.54
CA SER A 146 -8.09 14.17 8.41
C SER A 146 -8.51 13.37 7.18
N CYS A 147 -7.77 12.32 6.83
CA CYS A 147 -8.12 11.45 5.70
C CYS A 147 -9.51 10.81 5.89
N LEU A 148 -9.83 10.28 7.06
CA LEU A 148 -11.15 9.73 7.34
C LEU A 148 -12.28 10.77 7.22
N GLN A 149 -12.03 12.03 7.62
CA GLN A 149 -13.02 13.11 7.52
C GLN A 149 -13.27 13.55 6.07
N THR A 150 -12.25 13.50 5.20
CA THR A 150 -12.42 13.84 3.77
C THR A 150 -13.44 12.96 3.06
N ILE A 151 -13.76 11.76 3.57
CA ILE A 151 -14.78 10.89 2.97
C ILE A 151 -16.13 11.62 2.93
N GLN A 152 -16.54 12.26 4.03
CA GLN A 152 -17.78 13.04 4.06
C GLN A 152 -17.71 14.22 3.09
N THR A 153 -16.58 14.93 3.07
CA THR A 153 -16.36 16.06 2.16
C THR A 153 -16.50 15.64 0.69
N LYS A 154 -15.86 14.54 0.27
CA LYS A 154 -15.96 13.99 -1.10
C LYS A 154 -17.40 13.63 -1.47
N ILE A 155 -18.16 13.06 -0.53
CA ILE A 155 -19.57 12.72 -0.73
C ILE A 155 -20.39 14.00 -0.94
N ASP A 156 -20.19 15.01 -0.10
CA ASP A 156 -20.92 16.28 -0.14
C ASP A 156 -20.59 17.07 -1.42
N GLU A 157 -19.32 17.16 -1.82
CA GLU A 157 -18.84 17.83 -3.04
C GLU A 157 -19.39 17.19 -4.32
N THR A 158 -19.62 15.89 -4.31
CA THR A 158 -20.18 15.15 -5.46
C THR A 158 -21.72 15.16 -5.44
N ASN A 159 -22.32 16.30 -5.08
CA ASN A 159 -23.78 16.49 -4.95
C ASN A 159 -24.47 15.43 -4.06
N GLY A 160 -23.81 14.99 -2.99
CA GLY A 160 -24.31 13.92 -2.13
C GLY A 160 -24.30 12.57 -2.85
N ALA A 161 -23.16 12.17 -3.44
CA ALA A 161 -22.96 10.90 -4.15
C ALA A 161 -23.02 9.68 -3.22
N ILE A 162 -24.20 9.45 -2.65
CA ILE A 162 -24.48 8.37 -1.73
C ILE A 162 -24.75 7.05 -2.46
N THR A 163 -25.02 7.08 -3.77
CA THR A 163 -25.37 5.90 -4.58
C THR A 163 -24.47 4.69 -4.35
N PRO A 164 -23.13 4.81 -4.29
CA PRO A 164 -22.26 3.66 -4.04
C PRO A 164 -22.53 2.95 -2.70
N PHE A 165 -23.14 3.63 -1.72
CA PHE A 165 -23.43 3.11 -0.39
C PHE A 165 -24.82 2.47 -0.26
N TRP A 166 -25.62 2.43 -1.33
CA TRP A 166 -26.96 1.86 -1.35
C TRP A 166 -27.07 0.73 -2.37
N ASN A 167 -27.91 -0.25 -2.04
CA ASN A 167 -28.38 -1.28 -2.95
C ASN A 167 -29.74 -0.86 -3.52
N TYR A 168 -29.80 -0.73 -4.85
CA TYR A 168 -31.01 -0.35 -5.59
C TYR A 168 -31.65 -1.59 -6.21
N GLN A 169 -32.96 -1.76 -6.00
CA GLN A 169 -33.75 -2.76 -6.72
C GLN A 169 -34.64 -2.05 -7.71
N TYR A 170 -34.64 -2.51 -8.96
CA TYR A 170 -35.39 -1.90 -10.06
C TYR A 170 -36.60 -2.76 -10.43
N SER A 171 -37.68 -2.11 -10.84
CA SER A 171 -38.83 -2.72 -11.51
C SER A 171 -38.99 -2.02 -12.86
N GLY A 172 -38.45 -2.63 -13.92
CA GLY A 172 -38.25 -1.95 -15.19
C GLY A 172 -37.22 -0.83 -15.07
N SER A 173 -37.55 0.38 -15.52
CA SER A 173 -36.69 1.58 -15.43
C SER A 173 -36.80 2.32 -14.10
N ALA A 174 -37.76 1.97 -13.23
CA ALA A 174 -38.01 2.66 -11.97
C ALA A 174 -37.32 1.96 -10.78
N ILE A 175 -36.82 2.75 -9.82
CA ILE A 175 -36.28 2.23 -8.56
C ILE A 175 -37.45 1.83 -7.65
N ALA A 176 -37.61 0.52 -7.45
CA ALA A 176 -38.63 -0.06 -6.58
C ALA A 176 -38.22 -0.05 -5.10
N ASN A 177 -36.93 -0.22 -4.81
CA ASN A 177 -36.45 -0.28 -3.42
C ASN A 177 -35.01 0.24 -3.27
N ARG A 178 -34.70 0.73 -2.07
CA ARG A 178 -33.36 1.20 -1.68
C ARG A 178 -33.04 0.62 -0.31
N LYS A 179 -31.91 -0.06 -0.19
CA LYS A 179 -31.43 -0.59 1.09
C LYS A 179 -29.99 -0.14 1.34
N PRO A 180 -29.63 0.26 2.57
CA PRO A 180 -28.23 0.46 2.91
C PRO A 180 -27.41 -0.79 2.59
N LYS A 181 -26.18 -0.60 2.11
CA LYS A 181 -25.21 -1.70 1.98
C LYS A 181 -24.78 -2.21 3.36
N LYS A 182 -24.39 -3.49 3.42
CA LYS A 182 -23.74 -4.05 4.62
C LYS A 182 -22.35 -3.44 4.80
N GLU A 183 -21.84 -3.44 6.02
CA GLU A 183 -20.52 -2.90 6.34
C GLU A 183 -19.41 -3.49 5.43
N THR A 184 -19.41 -4.80 5.22
CA THR A 184 -18.43 -5.50 4.36
C THR A 184 -18.49 -5.08 2.89
N GLU A 185 -19.64 -4.64 2.40
CA GLU A 185 -19.79 -4.13 1.03
C GLU A 185 -19.31 -2.67 0.91
N VAL A 186 -19.29 -1.92 2.01
CA VAL A 186 -18.88 -0.51 2.05
C VAL A 186 -17.36 -0.38 2.21
N GLN A 187 -16.70 -1.33 2.86
CA GLN A 187 -15.25 -1.28 3.12
C GLN A 187 -14.40 -1.07 1.85
N PRO A 188 -14.61 -1.79 0.72
CA PRO A 188 -13.83 -1.53 -0.50
C PRO A 188 -14.01 -0.11 -1.05
N ILE A 189 -15.21 0.47 -0.91
CA ILE A 189 -15.52 1.84 -1.33
C ILE A 189 -14.73 2.83 -0.46
N ILE A 190 -14.74 2.62 0.86
CA ILE A 190 -13.97 3.43 1.81
C ILE A 190 -12.48 3.35 1.52
N GLN A 191 -11.95 2.14 1.28
CA GLN A 191 -10.54 1.96 0.93
C GLN A 191 -10.17 2.73 -0.33
N CYS A 192 -10.99 2.66 -1.38
CA CYS A 192 -10.79 3.41 -2.62
C CYS A 192 -10.80 4.93 -2.39
N LEU A 193 -11.72 5.43 -1.56
CA LEU A 193 -11.78 6.87 -1.23
C LEU A 193 -10.56 7.34 -0.42
N LEU A 194 -9.85 6.43 0.26
CA LEU A 194 -8.71 6.72 1.11
C LEU A 194 -7.34 6.44 0.46
N SER A 195 -7.26 5.55 -0.53
CA SER A 195 -6.00 4.97 -1.02
C SER A 195 -4.94 6.02 -1.35
N ASP A 196 -5.29 6.98 -2.21
CA ASP A 196 -4.31 7.91 -2.78
C ASP A 196 -3.80 8.87 -1.73
N GLN A 197 -4.70 9.40 -0.88
CA GLN A 197 -4.30 10.33 0.17
C GLN A 197 -3.49 9.67 1.27
N LEU A 198 -3.77 8.40 1.60
CA LEU A 198 -2.98 7.67 2.60
C LEU A 198 -1.61 7.30 2.04
N LEU A 199 -1.54 6.87 0.78
CA LEU A 199 -0.29 6.60 0.07
C LEU A 199 0.60 7.85 0.05
N LEU A 200 0.06 9.00 -0.39
CA LEU A 200 0.76 10.28 -0.38
C LEU A 200 1.20 10.74 1.01
N SER A 201 0.55 10.21 2.06
CA SER A 201 0.85 10.54 3.45
C SER A 201 1.78 9.52 4.12
N SER A 202 2.39 8.58 3.37
CA SER A 202 3.21 7.50 3.94
C SER A 202 2.46 6.61 4.95
N ILE A 203 1.14 6.47 4.77
CA ILE A 203 0.30 5.63 5.63
C ILE A 203 -0.12 4.40 4.84
N GLU A 204 0.28 3.23 5.34
CA GLU A 204 -0.21 1.95 4.83
C GLU A 204 -1.59 1.64 5.43
N ILE A 205 -2.54 1.26 4.59
CA ILE A 205 -3.89 0.83 4.99
C ILE A 205 -4.04 -0.66 4.71
N ILE A 206 -4.39 -1.43 5.75
CA ILE A 206 -4.62 -2.87 5.62
C ILE A 206 -6.09 -3.14 5.97
N PRO A 207 -6.94 -3.50 4.98
CA PRO A 207 -8.33 -3.86 5.20
C PRO A 207 -8.46 -5.28 5.78
N GLU A 208 -9.61 -5.57 6.40
CA GLU A 208 -10.01 -6.91 6.88
C GLU A 208 -8.89 -7.64 7.64
N TYR A 209 -8.23 -6.90 8.52
CA TYR A 209 -7.03 -7.40 9.16
C TYR A 209 -7.40 -8.48 10.17
N LYS A 210 -7.07 -9.73 9.84
CA LYS A 210 -7.26 -10.87 10.74
C LYS A 210 -6.45 -10.65 12.01
N THR A 211 -7.16 -10.66 13.13
CA THR A 211 -6.56 -10.62 14.46
C THR A 211 -6.81 -11.96 15.14
N GLY A 212 -5.96 -12.34 16.11
CA GLY A 212 -6.21 -13.53 16.93
C GLY A 212 -7.52 -13.49 17.73
N VAL A 213 -8.28 -12.40 17.66
CA VAL A 213 -9.51 -12.17 18.42
C VAL A 213 -10.71 -11.74 17.56
N GLY A 214 -10.59 -11.75 16.23
CA GLY A 214 -11.62 -11.31 15.27
C GLY A 214 -11.03 -10.58 14.06
N THR A 215 -11.86 -10.05 13.17
CA THR A 215 -11.42 -9.26 12.01
C THR A 215 -11.66 -7.78 12.28
N LEU A 216 -10.61 -6.97 12.16
CA LEU A 216 -10.69 -5.51 12.25
C LEU A 216 -10.89 -4.93 10.84
N ASP A 217 -11.79 -3.96 10.68
CA ASP A 217 -12.11 -3.43 9.36
C ASP A 217 -10.91 -2.75 8.69
N PHE A 218 -10.20 -1.88 9.42
CA PHE A 218 -8.98 -1.26 8.93
C PHE A 218 -7.92 -1.10 10.02
N ILE A 219 -6.66 -1.29 9.64
CA ILE A 219 -5.51 -0.82 10.41
C ILE A 219 -4.66 0.11 9.55
N PHE A 220 -4.29 1.25 10.13
CA PHE A 220 -3.38 2.22 9.53
C PHE A 220 -2.01 2.05 10.17
N VAL A 221 -0.96 2.06 9.35
CA VAL A 221 0.42 1.83 9.78
C VAL A 221 1.31 2.93 9.22
N ALA A 222 2.15 3.52 10.07
CA ALA A 222 3.14 4.52 9.67
C ALA A 222 4.39 4.45 10.57
N ASN A 223 5.49 5.03 10.09
CA ASN A 223 6.72 5.17 10.88
C ASN A 223 6.69 6.46 11.71
N ILE A 224 7.01 6.34 13.00
CA ILE A 224 7.13 7.45 13.93
C ILE A 224 8.60 7.63 14.29
N ARG A 225 9.10 8.85 14.16
CA ARG A 225 10.49 9.19 14.47
C ARG A 225 10.86 8.72 15.88
N ASN A 226 11.99 8.01 16.01
CA ASN A 226 12.52 7.47 17.28
C ASN A 226 11.61 6.45 18.01
N LYS A 227 10.47 6.06 17.45
CA LYS A 227 9.55 5.05 18.02
C LYS A 227 9.37 3.84 17.08
N GLY A 228 9.63 4.01 15.79
CA GLY A 228 9.43 2.98 14.78
C GLY A 228 7.97 2.88 14.35
N ILE A 229 7.52 1.66 14.04
CA ILE A 229 6.19 1.42 13.48
C ILE A 229 5.10 1.65 14.53
N SER A 230 4.15 2.55 14.23
CA SER A 230 2.92 2.73 14.99
C SER A 230 1.70 2.32 14.19
N LYS A 231 0.62 2.00 14.91
CA LYS A 231 -0.63 1.45 14.37
C LYS A 231 -1.82 2.22 14.92
N ILE A 232 -2.84 2.37 14.09
CA ILE A 232 -4.14 2.93 14.49
C ILE A 232 -5.25 2.02 13.95
N CYS A 233 -6.17 1.62 14.81
CA CYS A 233 -7.31 0.77 14.44
C CYS A 233 -8.53 1.60 14.01
N ALA A 234 -9.29 1.15 13.03
CA ALA A 234 -10.62 1.68 12.73
C ALA A 234 -11.65 0.58 12.52
N GLU A 235 -12.83 0.80 13.09
CA GLU A 235 -14.00 -0.09 13.00
C GLU A 235 -15.16 0.70 12.40
N PHE A 236 -15.81 0.14 11.39
CA PHE A 236 -16.96 0.70 10.71
C PHE A 236 -18.23 -0.03 11.14
N LYS A 237 -19.27 0.72 11.51
CA LYS A 237 -20.59 0.16 11.83
C LYS A 237 -21.71 0.95 11.21
N ASN A 238 -22.70 0.22 10.71
CA ASN A 238 -23.97 0.80 10.34
C ASN A 238 -24.65 1.38 11.59
N ALA A 239 -25.14 2.61 11.48
CA ALA A 239 -25.82 3.29 12.59
C ALA A 239 -27.07 2.53 13.09
N HIS A 240 -27.63 1.65 12.26
CA HIS A 240 -28.79 0.82 12.58
C HIS A 240 -28.41 -0.62 13.01
N SER A 241 -27.12 -0.90 13.21
CA SER A 241 -26.65 -2.18 13.73
C SER A 241 -27.11 -2.40 15.18
N LYS A 242 -27.48 -3.64 15.51
CA LYS A 242 -27.81 -4.03 16.89
C LYS A 242 -26.59 -3.96 17.81
N ASP A 243 -25.39 -4.12 17.24
CA ASP A 243 -24.13 -4.16 17.96
C ASP A 243 -23.41 -2.81 17.95
N LEU A 244 -24.09 -1.70 17.59
CA LEU A 244 -23.48 -0.37 17.50
C LEU A 244 -22.79 0.06 18.81
N GLY A 245 -23.41 -0.21 19.97
CA GLY A 245 -22.79 0.08 21.26
C GLY A 245 -21.66 -0.89 21.59
N HIS A 246 -21.87 -2.19 21.33
CA HIS A 246 -20.89 -3.23 21.61
C HIS A 246 -19.60 -3.06 20.79
N GLY A 247 -19.71 -2.63 19.53
CA GLY A 247 -18.58 -2.32 18.66
C GLY A 247 -17.67 -1.24 19.25
N LEU A 248 -18.27 -0.14 19.71
CA LEU A 248 -17.57 0.98 20.33
C LEU A 248 -16.96 0.61 21.69
N LEU A 249 -17.76 -0.03 22.55
CA LEU A 249 -17.40 -0.25 23.96
C LEU A 249 -16.47 -1.44 24.19
N HIS A 250 -16.51 -2.43 23.30
CA HIS A 250 -15.81 -3.70 23.51
C HIS A 250 -14.96 -4.14 22.31
N GLN A 251 -15.50 -4.14 21.09
CA GLN A 251 -14.78 -4.70 19.93
C GLN A 251 -13.53 -3.89 19.57
N LEU A 252 -13.69 -2.59 19.32
CA LEU A 252 -12.57 -1.72 18.93
C LEU A 252 -11.47 -1.66 20.02
N PRO A 253 -11.78 -1.44 21.32
CA PRO A 253 -10.77 -1.52 22.38
C PRO A 253 -10.03 -2.87 22.44
N LYS A 254 -10.73 -3.98 22.21
CA LYS A 254 -10.11 -5.32 22.18
C LYS A 254 -9.11 -5.44 21.03
N TYR A 255 -9.45 -4.94 19.85
CA TYR A 255 -8.52 -4.91 18.70
C TYR A 255 -7.33 -3.99 18.95
N MET A 256 -7.57 -2.80 19.52
CA MET A 256 -6.51 -1.86 19.87
C MET A 256 -5.49 -2.48 20.82
N ARG A 257 -5.93 -3.14 21.90
CA ARG A 257 -5.05 -3.88 22.82
C ARG A 257 -4.24 -4.96 22.11
N ASN A 258 -4.91 -5.80 21.32
CA ASN A 258 -4.25 -6.90 20.61
C ASN A 258 -3.20 -6.43 19.61
N LYS A 259 -3.35 -5.22 19.05
CA LYS A 259 -2.42 -4.67 18.06
C LYS A 259 -1.42 -3.66 18.63
N GLY A 260 -1.47 -3.40 19.93
CA GLY A 260 -0.62 -2.40 20.60
C GLY A 260 -0.92 -0.97 20.13
N SER A 261 -2.17 -0.69 19.75
CA SER A 261 -2.61 0.61 19.24
C SER A 261 -3.12 1.49 20.38
N THR A 262 -2.54 2.68 20.56
CA THR A 262 -2.98 3.67 21.55
C THR A 262 -4.30 4.35 21.14
N TYR A 263 -4.53 4.50 19.83
CA TYR A 263 -5.63 5.28 19.27
C TYR A 263 -6.55 4.43 18.39
N GLY A 264 -7.80 4.86 18.26
CA GLY A 264 -8.76 4.22 17.36
C GLY A 264 -9.80 5.17 16.80
N PHE A 265 -10.42 4.76 15.69
CA PHE A 265 -11.54 5.46 15.07
C PHE A 265 -12.77 4.56 15.00
N TYR A 266 -13.88 5.04 15.53
CA TYR A 266 -15.17 4.38 15.41
C TYR A 266 -16.03 5.12 14.38
N CYS A 267 -16.16 4.51 13.21
CA CYS A 267 -16.73 5.09 12.02
C CYS A 267 -18.19 4.63 11.85
N VAL A 268 -19.14 5.55 11.93
CA VAL A 268 -20.57 5.23 11.91
C VAL A 268 -21.21 5.67 10.61
N LEU A 269 -21.80 4.71 9.90
CA LEU A 269 -22.47 4.92 8.61
C LEU A 269 -23.96 5.22 8.86
N ASN A 270 -24.35 6.49 8.77
CA ASN A 270 -25.70 6.96 9.03
C ASN A 270 -26.51 7.13 7.73
N TYR A 271 -27.48 6.23 7.52
CA TYR A 271 -28.33 6.21 6.32
C TYR A 271 -29.68 6.89 6.52
N LYS A 272 -29.93 7.51 7.69
CA LYS A 272 -31.24 8.05 8.05
C LYS A 272 -31.67 9.13 7.05
N CYS A 273 -32.76 8.89 6.32
CA CYS A 273 -33.34 9.82 5.35
C CYS A 273 -34.82 9.49 5.11
N GLU A 274 -35.44 10.14 4.12
CA GLU A 274 -36.83 9.88 3.71
C GLU A 274 -37.07 8.42 3.24
N TRP A 275 -36.04 7.73 2.76
CA TRP A 275 -36.13 6.33 2.28
C TRP A 275 -35.88 5.29 3.37
N PHE A 276 -35.24 5.68 4.47
CA PHE A 276 -34.79 4.77 5.50
C PHE A 276 -34.76 5.47 6.85
N ASN A 277 -35.61 5.03 7.78
CA ASN A 277 -35.85 5.74 9.03
C ASN A 277 -34.96 5.30 10.21
N LYS A 278 -33.96 4.44 9.98
CA LYS A 278 -33.07 3.94 11.05
C LYS A 278 -31.72 4.70 11.08
N PRO A 279 -31.09 4.84 12.26
CA PRO A 279 -31.53 4.32 13.56
C PRO A 279 -32.76 5.04 14.12
N ALA A 280 -33.66 4.23 14.69
CA ALA A 280 -34.78 4.73 15.49
C ALA A 280 -34.25 4.99 16.90
N LEU A 281 -33.69 6.18 17.10
CA LEU A 281 -33.24 6.63 18.42
C LEU A 281 -34.45 6.95 19.30
N LYS A 282 -34.33 6.73 20.61
CA LYS A 282 -35.41 7.06 21.56
C LYS A 282 -35.58 8.59 21.63
N GLY A 283 -36.77 9.08 21.30
CA GLY A 283 -37.09 10.52 21.26
C GLY A 283 -36.32 11.28 20.17
N ASN A 284 -36.14 12.59 20.37
CA ASN A 284 -35.34 13.46 19.47
C ASN A 284 -33.83 13.36 19.74
N ALA A 285 -33.34 12.21 20.19
CA ALA A 285 -31.93 12.04 20.53
C ALA A 285 -31.05 12.12 19.28
N ASP A 286 -29.96 12.85 19.39
CA ASP A 286 -28.92 12.94 18.37
C ASP A 286 -27.98 11.72 18.44
N LEU A 287 -27.60 11.17 17.27
CA LEU A 287 -26.78 9.96 17.20
C LEU A 287 -25.39 10.18 17.81
N ALA A 288 -24.76 11.32 17.54
CA ALA A 288 -23.45 11.63 18.09
C ALA A 288 -23.51 11.73 19.61
N LEU A 289 -24.53 12.43 20.13
CA LEU A 289 -24.74 12.57 21.57
C LEU A 289 -24.94 11.21 22.26
N VAL A 290 -25.71 10.29 21.67
CA VAL A 290 -25.92 8.95 22.22
C VAL A 290 -24.60 8.16 22.29
N LEU A 291 -23.81 8.19 21.21
CA LEU A 291 -22.54 7.46 21.16
C LEU A 291 -21.51 8.03 22.14
N VAL A 292 -21.41 9.36 22.24
CA VAL A 292 -20.52 10.05 23.18
C VAL A 292 -20.94 9.75 24.63
N LYS A 293 -22.24 9.76 24.95
CA LYS A 293 -22.72 9.36 26.28
C LYS A 293 -22.31 7.93 26.64
N ASN A 294 -22.49 6.98 25.72
CA ASN A 294 -22.07 5.59 25.92
C ASN A 294 -20.55 5.48 26.14
N GLN A 295 -19.77 6.27 25.41
CA GLN A 295 -18.31 6.30 25.58
C GLN A 295 -17.93 6.81 26.98
N HIS A 296 -18.62 7.85 27.48
CA HIS A 296 -18.37 8.42 28.82
C HIS A 296 -18.79 7.53 29.99
N THR A 297 -19.73 6.61 29.78
CA THR A 297 -20.11 5.64 30.84
C THR A 297 -19.11 4.50 31.00
N SER A 298 -18.16 4.36 30.07
CA SER A 298 -17.13 3.33 30.15
C SER A 298 -15.97 3.75 31.06
N SER A 299 -15.49 2.80 31.87
CA SER A 299 -14.28 2.96 32.69
C SER A 299 -12.99 2.59 31.96
N ASP A 300 -13.05 2.06 30.72
CA ASP A 300 -11.87 1.66 29.96
C ASP A 300 -11.08 2.90 29.51
N PRO A 301 -9.80 3.08 29.92
CA PRO A 301 -9.02 4.26 29.58
C PRO A 301 -8.81 4.44 28.07
N LEU A 302 -8.82 3.35 27.28
CA LEU A 302 -8.71 3.45 25.82
C LEU A 302 -9.89 4.18 25.18
N GLN A 303 -11.04 4.25 25.86
CA GLN A 303 -12.20 4.95 25.33
C GLN A 303 -11.92 6.43 25.09
N ARG A 304 -11.07 7.07 25.90
CA ARG A 304 -10.67 8.47 25.70
C ARG A 304 -9.87 8.69 24.42
N ASN A 305 -9.27 7.62 23.89
CA ASN A 305 -8.45 7.65 22.69
C ASN A 305 -9.20 7.20 21.43
N ILE A 306 -10.47 6.80 21.56
CA ILE A 306 -11.32 6.46 20.41
C ILE A 306 -12.04 7.71 19.95
N ARG A 307 -11.88 8.08 18.68
CA ARG A 307 -12.64 9.17 18.06
C ARG A 307 -13.80 8.61 17.25
N ILE A 308 -15.00 9.14 17.46
CA ILE A 308 -16.20 8.79 16.69
C ILE A 308 -16.28 9.71 15.45
N ILE A 309 -16.51 9.13 14.28
CA ILE A 309 -16.76 9.85 13.03
C ILE A 309 -18.08 9.35 12.47
N ILE A 310 -19.00 10.26 12.13
CA ILE A 310 -20.30 9.89 11.55
C ILE A 310 -20.34 10.34 10.10
N TYR A 311 -20.62 9.40 9.20
CA TYR A 311 -20.83 9.65 7.79
C TYR A 311 -22.32 9.70 7.48
N ASN A 312 -22.81 10.82 6.95
CA ASN A 312 -24.19 10.99 6.55
C ASN A 312 -24.35 10.52 5.10
N LEU A 313 -24.90 9.32 4.95
CA LEU A 313 -25.11 8.62 3.69
C LEU A 313 -26.59 8.57 3.29
N GLY A 314 -27.44 9.26 4.04
CA GLY A 314 -28.84 9.50 3.69
C GLY A 314 -28.97 10.56 2.59
N LYS A 315 -30.05 10.51 1.80
CA LYS A 315 -30.35 11.57 0.84
C LYS A 315 -30.58 12.89 1.56
N GLN A 316 -29.78 13.88 1.18
CA GLN A 316 -29.93 15.27 1.61
C GLN A 316 -31.20 15.89 0.99
N LYS A 317 -31.91 16.72 1.76
CA LYS A 317 -33.02 17.51 1.22
C LYS A 317 -32.44 18.64 0.36
N THR A 318 -32.81 18.70 -0.91
CA THR A 318 -32.39 19.80 -1.79
C THR A 318 -33.31 21.01 -1.59
N ALA A 319 -32.75 22.22 -1.63
CA ALA A 319 -33.47 23.47 -1.42
C ALA A 319 -34.60 23.72 -2.46
N SER A 320 -34.55 23.03 -3.60
CA SER A 320 -35.51 23.10 -4.71
C SER A 320 -36.85 22.38 -4.48
N LYS A 321 -37.11 21.87 -3.27
CA LYS A 321 -38.43 21.35 -2.87
C LYS A 321 -38.85 21.97 -1.53
N ARG A 322 -39.36 23.20 -1.61
CA ARG A 322 -40.25 23.81 -0.60
C ARG A 322 -41.55 24.17 -1.28
#